data_AF-A0A1T0CH11-F1
#
_entry.id   AF-A0A1T0CH11-F1
#
_cell.length_a   1.000
_cell.length_b   1.000
_cell.length_c   1.000
_cell.angle_alpha   90.00
_cell.angle_beta   90.00
_cell.angle_gamma   90.00
#
_symmetry.space_group_name_H-M   'P 1'
#
loop_
_entity.id
_entity.type
_entity.pdbx_description
1 polymer ?
#
loop_
_entity_poly.entity_id
_entity_poly.type
_entity_poly.pdbx_seq_one_letter_code
_entity_poly.pdbx_strand_id
1 'polypeptide(L)'
;MAKRPTYIPSKDENKLVQVEMIDFIYHSGFAISQKQKSIKSLHQSINERFGFDNILEISSKSENELGVALSAFNLMITTKIKGRTFSVESAFQSSKVFEGGIQYLDLLDKPSREAKKDPRLKSSGNIISFNFYNQLWQTTPLTAFYDWLYVNALKNKKNKPEYHDKLLKYQAFTDIEFNPEKSINCQAQSVALFCSLCEKGILEQATLSQENFLALYQDYQIDNSYKKLKDNSQGALL
;
A
#
# COMPACT_ATOMS: atom_id res chain seq x y z
N MET A 1 -1.21 0.45 -24.62
CA MET A 1 -1.56 -0.51 -23.56
C MET A 1 -0.58 -0.35 -22.41
N ALA A 2 -1.03 -0.48 -21.18
CA ALA A 2 -0.17 -0.62 -20.01
C ALA A 2 -0.74 -1.72 -19.11
N LYS A 3 0.09 -2.25 -18.21
CA LYS A 3 -0.32 -3.27 -17.25
C LYS A 3 -0.21 -2.76 -15.82
N ARG A 4 -1.24 -2.97 -15.01
CA ARG A 4 -1.24 -2.59 -13.58
C ARG A 4 -1.78 -3.72 -12.70
N PRO A 5 -1.25 -3.85 -11.47
CA PRO A 5 -1.80 -4.79 -10.52
C PRO A 5 -3.14 -4.29 -10.00
N THR A 6 -4.06 -5.21 -9.85
CA THR A 6 -5.34 -5.08 -9.16
C THR A 6 -5.29 -5.98 -7.95
N TYR A 7 -5.61 -5.44 -6.78
CA TYR A 7 -5.52 -6.15 -5.51
C TYR A 7 -6.92 -6.49 -5.02
N ILE A 8 -7.17 -7.78 -4.80
CA ILE A 8 -8.47 -8.33 -4.45
C ILE A 8 -8.33 -8.95 -3.05
N PRO A 9 -9.10 -8.50 -2.04
CA PRO A 9 -9.16 -9.17 -0.74
C PRO A 9 -9.57 -10.63 -0.94
N SER A 10 -8.79 -11.56 -0.40
CA SER A 10 -9.07 -12.98 -0.60
C SER A 10 -9.98 -13.54 0.48
N LYS A 11 -10.95 -14.34 0.04
CA LYS A 11 -11.81 -15.17 0.90
C LYS A 11 -11.20 -16.56 1.15
N ASP A 12 -10.18 -16.95 0.39
CA ASP A 12 -9.47 -18.22 0.56
C ASP A 12 -8.82 -18.27 1.95
N GLU A 13 -8.95 -19.38 2.67
CA GLU A 13 -8.40 -19.55 4.01
C GLU A 13 -6.87 -19.36 4.07
N ASN A 14 -6.13 -19.66 2.99
CA ASN A 14 -4.67 -19.63 2.96
C ASN A 14 -4.06 -18.40 2.27
N LYS A 15 -4.90 -17.46 1.80
CA LYS A 15 -4.46 -16.25 1.09
C LYS A 15 -5.14 -15.01 1.67
N LEU A 16 -4.40 -13.91 1.72
CA LEU A 16 -4.94 -12.62 2.18
C LEU A 16 -5.25 -11.67 1.02
N VAL A 17 -4.36 -11.62 0.02
CA VAL A 17 -4.54 -10.74 -1.14
C VAL A 17 -4.24 -11.51 -2.41
N GLN A 18 -5.18 -11.51 -3.34
CA GLN A 18 -4.94 -11.93 -4.71
C GLN A 18 -4.52 -10.74 -5.55
N VAL A 19 -3.45 -10.91 -6.35
CA VAL A 19 -2.93 -9.87 -7.24
C VAL A 19 -3.18 -10.28 -8.68
N GLU A 20 -3.94 -9.50 -9.44
CA GLU A 20 -4.18 -9.73 -10.86
C GLU A 20 -3.58 -8.61 -11.70
N MET A 21 -2.77 -8.96 -12.70
CA MET A 21 -2.19 -7.97 -13.62
C MET A 21 -3.17 -7.75 -14.77
N ILE A 22 -3.62 -6.50 -14.94
CA ILE A 22 -4.66 -6.12 -15.89
C ILE A 22 -4.07 -5.18 -16.93
N ASP A 23 -4.29 -5.53 -18.20
CA ASP A 23 -3.97 -4.69 -19.34
C ASP A 23 -5.11 -3.71 -19.60
N PHE A 24 -4.76 -2.45 -19.89
CA PHE A 24 -5.75 -1.38 -20.10
C PHE A 24 -5.20 -0.28 -21.03
N ILE A 25 -6.09 0.62 -21.47
CA ILE A 25 -5.73 1.81 -22.25
C ILE A 25 -5.16 2.86 -21.29
N TYR A 26 -3.85 3.07 -21.37
CA TYR A 26 -3.18 4.14 -20.65
C TYR A 26 -3.26 5.46 -21.43
N HIS A 27 -3.72 6.50 -20.75
CA HIS A 27 -3.77 7.86 -21.30
C HIS A 27 -2.57 8.66 -20.77
N SER A 28 -1.69 9.06 -21.68
CA SER A 28 -0.48 9.81 -21.34
C SER A 28 -0.81 11.27 -20.97
N GLY A 29 0.03 11.85 -20.11
CA GLY A 29 -0.11 13.23 -19.65
C GLY A 29 0.01 13.38 -18.14
N PHE A 30 0.40 14.57 -17.71
CA PHE A 30 0.58 14.92 -16.30
C PHE A 30 -0.69 15.44 -15.63
N ALA A 31 -1.68 15.85 -16.43
CA ALA A 31 -2.94 16.37 -15.91
C ALA A 31 -3.71 15.28 -15.13
N ILE A 32 -4.35 15.69 -14.03
CA ILE A 32 -5.16 14.77 -13.20
C ILE A 32 -6.26 14.12 -14.05
N SER A 33 -6.89 14.87 -14.95
CA SER A 33 -7.91 14.35 -15.87
C SER A 33 -7.41 13.21 -16.78
N GLN A 34 -6.13 13.23 -17.19
CA GLN A 34 -5.55 12.12 -17.97
C GLN A 34 -5.32 10.88 -17.10
N LYS A 35 -4.93 11.08 -15.84
CA LYS A 35 -4.82 9.99 -14.86
C LYS A 35 -6.19 9.38 -14.56
N GLN A 36 -7.22 10.21 -14.40
CA GLN A 36 -8.60 9.75 -14.20
C GLN A 36 -9.14 8.97 -15.40
N LYS A 37 -8.83 9.36 -16.64
CA LYS A 37 -9.14 8.54 -17.83
C LYS A 37 -8.47 7.16 -17.77
N SER A 38 -7.21 7.12 -17.34
CA SER A 38 -6.47 5.87 -17.17
C SER A 38 -7.06 4.98 -16.05
N ILE A 39 -7.51 5.59 -14.95
CA ILE A 39 -8.23 4.90 -13.87
C ILE A 39 -9.53 4.29 -14.39
N LYS A 40 -10.35 5.07 -15.11
CA LYS A 40 -11.60 4.57 -15.72
C LYS A 40 -11.36 3.40 -16.66
N SER A 41 -10.36 3.51 -17.54
CA SER A 41 -10.02 2.41 -18.44
C SER A 41 -9.57 1.17 -17.67
N LEU A 42 -8.75 1.31 -16.62
CA LEU A 42 -8.33 0.18 -15.80
C LEU A 42 -9.53 -0.47 -15.09
N HIS A 43 -10.41 0.32 -14.48
CA HIS A 43 -11.61 -0.17 -13.80
C HIS A 43 -12.57 -0.86 -14.75
N GLN A 44 -12.74 -0.34 -15.96
CA GLN A 44 -13.52 -1.00 -17.01
C GLN A 44 -12.91 -2.37 -17.37
N SER A 45 -11.60 -2.47 -17.59
CA SER A 45 -10.95 -3.75 -17.90
C SER A 45 -11.03 -4.76 -16.75
N ILE A 46 -11.04 -4.30 -15.49
CA ILE A 46 -11.29 -5.15 -14.31
C ILE A 46 -12.75 -5.64 -14.32
N ASN A 47 -13.71 -4.76 -14.57
CA ASN A 47 -15.13 -5.11 -14.66
C ASN A 47 -15.38 -6.14 -15.76
N GLU A 48 -14.85 -5.93 -16.96
CA GLU A 48 -14.98 -6.85 -18.09
C GLU A 48 -14.39 -8.24 -17.78
N ARG A 49 -13.31 -8.30 -16.98
CA ARG A 49 -12.64 -9.56 -16.64
C ARG A 49 -13.27 -10.31 -15.47
N PHE A 50 -13.76 -9.61 -14.45
CA PHE A 50 -14.22 -10.23 -13.19
C PHE A 50 -15.67 -9.94 -12.81
N GLY A 51 -16.36 -9.05 -13.53
CA GLY A 51 -17.69 -8.57 -13.16
C GLY A 51 -17.73 -7.72 -11.89
N PHE A 52 -16.61 -7.07 -11.53
CA PHE A 52 -16.54 -6.22 -10.35
C PHE A 52 -17.05 -4.81 -10.65
N ASP A 53 -18.10 -4.38 -9.96
CA ASP A 53 -18.68 -3.05 -10.12
C ASP A 53 -18.12 -2.05 -9.11
N ASN A 54 -17.71 -2.53 -7.92
CA ASN A 54 -17.19 -1.69 -6.86
C ASN A 54 -15.67 -1.79 -6.76
N ILE A 55 -14.97 -0.96 -7.52
CA ILE A 55 -13.51 -0.88 -7.54
C ILE A 55 -13.08 0.48 -6.99
N LEU A 56 -12.11 0.50 -6.06
CA LEU A 56 -11.62 1.75 -5.48
C LEU A 56 -10.18 2.03 -5.90
N GLU A 57 -9.98 3.17 -6.56
CA GLU A 57 -8.66 3.73 -6.78
C GLU A 57 -8.17 4.40 -5.51
N ILE A 58 -7.06 3.90 -4.96
CA ILE A 58 -6.36 4.48 -3.82
C ILE A 58 -5.21 5.30 -4.39
N SER A 59 -5.43 6.60 -4.60
CA SER A 59 -4.40 7.56 -4.97
C SER A 59 -4.90 9.00 -4.88
N SER A 60 -3.98 9.96 -4.94
CA SER A 60 -4.33 11.39 -5.06
C SER A 60 -5.03 11.76 -6.36
N LYS A 61 -5.25 10.80 -7.27
CA LYS A 61 -5.88 10.96 -8.58
C LYS A 61 -7.27 10.32 -8.65
N SER A 62 -7.71 9.65 -7.59
CA SER A 62 -9.03 9.06 -7.51
C SER A 62 -10.13 10.10 -7.70
N GLU A 63 -11.22 9.72 -8.37
CA GLU A 63 -12.45 10.52 -8.40
C GLU A 63 -13.30 10.29 -7.14
N ASN A 64 -12.98 9.26 -6.35
CA ASN A 64 -13.66 8.97 -5.09
C ASN A 64 -12.88 9.60 -3.92
N GLU A 65 -13.56 10.42 -3.12
CA GLU A 65 -12.97 11.10 -1.97
C GLU A 65 -12.36 10.14 -0.94
N LEU A 66 -12.96 8.96 -0.75
CA LEU A 66 -12.39 7.91 0.11
C LEU A 66 -11.03 7.47 -0.44
N GLY A 67 -10.94 7.20 -1.75
CA GLY A 67 -9.70 6.82 -2.40
C GLY A 67 -8.60 7.87 -2.28
N VAL A 68 -8.95 9.16 -2.39
CA VAL A 68 -8.03 10.28 -2.17
C VAL A 68 -7.57 10.32 -0.70
N ALA A 69 -8.51 10.22 0.24
CA ALA A 69 -8.22 10.30 1.67
C ALA A 69 -7.37 9.13 2.16
N LEU A 70 -7.48 7.98 1.52
CA LEU A 70 -6.69 6.79 1.83
C LEU A 70 -5.31 6.80 1.18
N SER A 71 -5.02 7.63 0.19
CA SER A 71 -3.65 7.71 -0.34
C SER A 71 -2.62 7.92 0.78
N ALA A 72 -1.43 7.32 0.68
CA ALA A 72 -0.41 7.39 1.73
C ALA A 72 -0.01 8.82 2.09
N PHE A 73 -0.26 9.77 1.19
CA PHE A 73 0.00 11.19 1.41
C PHE A 73 -1.02 11.85 2.34
N ASN A 74 -2.25 11.32 2.39
CA ASN A 74 -3.39 11.90 3.09
C ASN A 74 -3.83 11.06 4.29
N LEU A 75 -3.56 9.75 4.29
CA LEU A 75 -3.87 8.88 5.41
C LEU A 75 -2.94 9.21 6.57
N MET A 76 -3.52 9.69 7.68
CA MET A 76 -2.77 10.15 8.85
C MET A 76 -2.65 9.08 9.92
N ILE A 77 -1.54 9.11 10.65
CA ILE A 77 -1.28 8.32 11.86
C ILE A 77 -1.23 9.30 13.03
N THR A 78 -2.00 9.03 14.08
CA THR A 78 -1.94 9.79 15.32
C THR A 78 -1.38 8.92 16.44
N THR A 79 -0.24 9.33 17.00
CA THR A 79 0.41 8.61 18.11
C THR A 79 -0.41 8.69 19.39
N LYS A 80 -0.56 7.57 20.10
CA LYS A 80 -1.41 7.48 21.29
C LYS A 80 -0.89 8.33 22.46
N ILE A 81 0.43 8.38 22.67
CA ILE A 81 1.05 9.02 23.83
C ILE A 81 1.20 10.53 23.64
N LYS A 82 1.78 10.96 22.51
CA LYS A 82 2.13 12.37 22.27
C LYS A 82 1.09 13.13 21.43
N GLY A 83 0.07 12.44 20.90
CA GLY A 83 -0.94 13.07 20.04
C GLY A 83 -0.38 13.62 18.72
N ARG A 84 0.87 13.31 18.36
CA ARG A 84 1.47 13.75 17.10
C ARG A 84 0.79 13.08 15.93
N THR A 85 0.51 13.86 14.89
CA THR A 85 -0.17 13.42 13.68
C THR A 85 0.68 13.70 12.46
N PHE A 86 0.89 12.68 11.63
CA PHE A 86 1.70 12.74 10.41
C PHE A 86 1.16 11.71 9.39
N SER A 87 1.48 11.87 8.11
CA SER A 87 0.99 10.94 7.09
C SER A 87 1.73 9.61 7.13
N VAL A 88 1.10 8.57 6.57
CA VAL A 88 1.76 7.27 6.33
C VAL A 88 3.02 7.45 5.48
N GLU A 89 2.99 8.33 4.47
CA GLU A 89 4.17 8.63 3.66
C GLU A 89 5.31 9.20 4.50
N SER A 90 5.06 10.25 5.29
CA SER A 90 6.11 10.87 6.12
C SER A 90 6.67 9.88 7.15
N ALA A 91 5.80 9.07 7.77
CA ALA A 91 6.23 7.99 8.67
C ALA A 91 7.08 6.93 7.97
N PHE A 92 6.68 6.49 6.77
CA PHE A 92 7.44 5.51 6.01
C PHE A 92 8.84 6.03 5.64
N GLN A 93 8.93 7.28 5.16
CA GLN A 93 10.22 7.88 4.79
C GLN A 93 11.12 8.11 5.99
N SER A 94 10.59 8.63 7.11
CA SER A 94 11.37 8.87 8.33
C SER A 94 11.85 7.58 8.99
N SER A 95 11.17 6.46 8.72
CA SER A 95 11.51 5.17 9.31
C SER A 95 12.64 4.47 8.57
N LYS A 96 13.03 4.90 7.38
CA LYS A 96 14.13 4.25 6.64
C LYS A 96 15.45 4.42 7.37
N VAL A 97 16.15 3.30 7.56
CA VAL A 97 17.53 3.25 8.03
C VAL A 97 18.41 2.85 6.85
N PHE A 98 19.35 3.71 6.52
CA PHE A 98 20.29 3.54 5.43
C PHE A 98 21.62 2.95 5.92
N GLU A 99 22.46 2.53 4.98
CA GLU A 99 23.85 2.14 5.23
C GLU A 99 24.55 3.16 6.16
N GLY A 100 25.38 2.64 7.08
CA GLY A 100 25.96 3.46 8.14
C GLY A 100 25.02 3.81 9.30
N GLY A 101 23.81 3.23 9.34
CA GLY A 101 22.84 3.44 10.43
C GLY A 101 22.15 4.81 10.36
N ILE A 102 22.14 5.44 9.19
CA ILE A 102 21.63 6.80 9.01
C ILE A 102 20.10 6.78 8.93
N GLN A 103 19.44 7.62 9.72
CA GLN A 103 17.99 7.77 9.74
C GLN A 103 17.58 9.25 9.79
N TYR A 104 16.54 9.62 9.04
CA TYR A 104 16.06 10.99 8.91
C TYR A 104 14.71 11.19 9.62
N LEU A 105 14.75 11.28 10.95
CA LEU A 105 13.54 11.45 11.78
C LEU A 105 12.82 12.78 11.52
N ASP A 106 13.53 13.80 11.04
CA ASP A 106 12.96 15.11 10.70
C ASP A 106 11.93 15.03 9.55
N LEU A 107 11.98 13.99 8.72
CA LEU A 107 11.00 13.78 7.65
C LEU A 107 9.59 13.54 8.16
N LEU A 108 9.45 13.11 9.41
CA LEU A 108 8.15 12.84 10.03
C LEU A 108 7.29 14.12 10.11
N ASP A 109 7.95 15.28 10.26
CA ASP A 109 7.31 16.58 10.41
C ASP A 109 7.13 17.32 9.07
N LYS A 110 7.59 16.73 7.96
CA LYS A 110 7.45 17.32 6.63
C LYS A 110 6.13 16.93 5.95
N PRO A 111 5.57 17.80 5.09
CA PRO A 111 4.50 17.41 4.18
C PRO A 111 4.88 16.18 3.35
N SER A 112 3.93 15.30 3.07
CA SER A 112 4.15 14.00 2.38
C SER A 112 4.97 14.13 1.08
N ARG A 113 4.72 15.18 0.29
CA ARG A 113 5.47 15.46 -0.94
C ARG A 113 6.94 15.79 -0.69
N GLU A 114 7.23 16.56 0.35
CA GLU A 114 8.58 16.95 0.70
C GLU A 114 9.33 15.77 1.31
N ALA A 115 8.69 15.02 2.21
CA ALA A 115 9.25 13.80 2.79
C ALA A 115 9.64 12.79 1.68
N LYS A 116 8.74 12.52 0.72
CA LYS A 116 9.01 11.60 -0.40
C LYS A 116 10.12 12.06 -1.34
N LYS A 117 10.25 13.37 -1.55
CA LYS A 117 11.20 13.96 -2.50
C LYS A 117 12.53 14.36 -1.86
N ASP A 118 12.71 14.12 -0.57
CA ASP A 118 13.93 14.53 0.13
C ASP A 118 15.17 13.91 -0.55
N PRO A 119 16.15 14.74 -0.98
CA PRO A 119 17.28 14.27 -1.78
C PRO A 119 18.13 13.26 -1.02
N ARG A 120 18.17 13.33 0.32
CA ARG A 120 18.95 12.42 1.16
C ARG A 120 18.50 10.96 1.00
N LEU A 121 17.23 10.72 0.67
CA LEU A 121 16.72 9.36 0.45
C LEU A 121 17.34 8.64 -0.75
N LYS A 122 18.00 9.38 -1.66
CA LYS A 122 18.67 8.82 -2.84
C LYS A 122 20.19 8.79 -2.72
N SER A 123 20.76 9.64 -1.87
CA SER A 123 22.21 9.78 -1.72
C SER A 123 22.79 9.02 -0.53
N SER A 124 21.96 8.38 0.30
CA SER A 124 22.39 7.72 1.54
C SER A 124 22.70 6.22 1.40
N GLY A 125 22.76 5.69 0.17
CA GLY A 125 23.00 4.27 -0.07
C GLY A 125 21.76 3.40 0.08
N ASN A 126 21.95 2.11 0.33
CA ASN A 126 20.85 1.15 0.43
C ASN A 126 20.09 1.27 1.75
N ILE A 127 18.79 0.91 1.72
CA ILE A 127 17.98 0.75 2.93
C ILE A 127 18.33 -0.62 3.54
N ILE A 128 18.77 -0.62 4.80
CA ILE A 128 19.17 -1.84 5.52
C ILE A 128 18.10 -2.32 6.51
N SER A 129 17.25 -1.41 6.98
CA SER A 129 16.12 -1.71 7.87
C SER A 129 15.14 -0.54 7.92
N PHE A 130 14.05 -0.71 8.66
CA PHE A 130 13.18 0.38 9.07
C PHE A 130 13.15 0.47 10.60
N ASN A 131 13.13 1.67 11.17
CA ASN A 131 13.01 1.90 12.59
C ASN A 131 11.91 2.93 12.85
N PHE A 132 10.81 2.51 13.47
CA PHE A 132 9.71 3.40 13.81
C PHE A 132 9.49 3.37 15.32
N TYR A 133 9.79 4.49 16.01
CA TYR A 133 9.70 4.59 17.47
C TYR A 133 10.42 3.45 18.22
N ASN A 134 11.68 3.18 17.84
CA ASN A 134 12.55 2.12 18.39
C ASN A 134 12.08 0.69 18.09
N GLN A 135 11.09 0.53 17.22
CA GLN A 135 10.69 -0.77 16.71
C GLN A 135 11.39 -1.02 15.38
N LEU A 136 12.35 -1.94 15.39
CA LEU A 136 13.18 -2.29 14.23
C LEU A 136 12.49 -3.34 13.36
N TRP A 137 12.43 -3.08 12.06
CA TRP A 137 11.91 -3.97 11.03
C TRP A 137 13.00 -4.29 10.02
N GLN A 138 13.12 -5.57 9.67
CA GLN A 138 13.99 -5.99 8.56
C GLN A 138 13.39 -5.57 7.21
N THR A 139 14.21 -5.57 6.16
CA THR A 139 13.75 -5.32 4.78
C THR A 139 13.06 -6.53 4.15
N THR A 140 13.08 -7.69 4.84
CA THR A 140 12.34 -8.90 4.48
C THR A 140 11.45 -9.29 5.66
N PRO A 141 10.16 -9.62 5.45
CA PRO A 141 9.44 -9.64 4.17
C PRO A 141 9.28 -8.24 3.54
N LEU A 142 9.40 -8.17 2.20
CA LEU A 142 9.60 -6.93 1.45
C LEU A 142 8.60 -5.78 1.73
N THR A 143 7.32 -6.10 1.94
CA THR A 143 6.27 -5.10 2.17
C THR A 143 5.83 -5.00 3.62
N ALA A 144 6.31 -5.89 4.51
CA ALA A 144 5.74 -6.10 5.85
C ALA A 144 5.67 -4.81 6.69
N PHE A 145 6.76 -4.03 6.73
CA PHE A 145 6.75 -2.78 7.47
C PHE A 145 5.75 -1.76 6.92
N TYR A 146 5.67 -1.63 5.59
CA TYR A 146 4.77 -0.67 4.95
C TYR A 146 3.30 -1.08 5.14
N ASP A 147 3.00 -2.36 4.92
CA ASP A 147 1.68 -2.94 5.15
C ASP A 147 1.26 -2.79 6.61
N TRP A 148 2.14 -3.07 7.56
CA TRP A 148 1.88 -2.87 8.99
C TRP A 148 1.55 -1.42 9.32
N LEU A 149 2.35 -0.47 8.81
CA LEU A 149 2.17 0.96 9.06
C LEU A 149 0.80 1.42 8.54
N TYR A 150 0.45 0.99 7.33
CA TYR A 150 -0.78 1.35 6.65
C TYR A 150 -2.01 0.72 7.31
N VAL A 151 -1.97 -0.59 7.61
CA VAL A 151 -3.04 -1.31 8.30
C VAL A 151 -3.30 -0.71 9.68
N ASN A 152 -2.26 -0.34 10.43
CA ASN A 152 -2.44 0.33 11.72
C ASN A 152 -3.04 1.74 11.59
N ALA A 153 -2.69 2.47 10.52
CA ALA A 153 -3.29 3.77 10.23
C ALA A 153 -4.81 3.65 9.94
N LEU A 154 -5.22 2.63 9.18
CA LEU A 154 -6.63 2.32 8.90
C LEU A 154 -7.38 1.81 10.14
N LYS A 155 -6.76 0.94 10.93
CA LYS A 155 -7.34 0.36 12.16
C LYS A 155 -7.71 1.44 13.18
N ASN A 156 -6.92 2.50 13.27
CA ASN A 156 -7.12 3.54 14.28
C ASN A 156 -8.46 4.26 14.06
N LYS A 157 -9.50 3.84 14.81
CA LYS A 157 -10.85 4.40 14.74
C LYS A 157 -10.91 5.90 15.02
N LYS A 158 -9.91 6.49 15.71
CA LYS A 158 -9.84 7.95 15.89
C LYS A 158 -9.57 8.69 14.58
N ASN A 159 -9.00 8.00 13.60
CA ASN A 159 -8.84 8.57 12.27
C ASN A 159 -10.23 8.74 11.66
N LYS A 160 -10.95 7.65 11.32
CA LYS A 160 -12.35 7.67 10.82
C LYS A 160 -13.04 6.30 10.93
N PRO A 161 -13.97 6.08 11.89
CA PRO A 161 -14.66 4.79 12.07
C PRO A 161 -15.44 4.34 10.83
N GLU A 162 -15.97 5.29 10.06
CA GLU A 162 -16.79 5.03 8.88
C GLU A 162 -16.02 4.43 7.69
N TYR A 163 -14.68 4.41 7.75
CA TYR A 163 -13.87 3.86 6.68
C TYR A 163 -13.94 2.34 6.61
N HIS A 164 -14.12 1.66 7.74
CA HIS A 164 -14.16 0.19 7.79
C HIS A 164 -15.36 -0.31 7.00
N ASP A 165 -16.56 0.14 7.35
CA ASP A 165 -17.81 -0.29 6.69
C ASP A 165 -17.88 0.12 5.22
N LYS A 166 -17.24 1.23 4.84
CA LYS A 166 -17.17 1.66 3.43
C LYS A 166 -16.20 0.80 2.64
N LEU A 167 -15.02 0.51 3.18
CA LEU A 167 -13.98 -0.26 2.49
C LEU A 167 -14.43 -1.69 2.19
N LEU A 168 -15.15 -2.32 3.11
CA LEU A 168 -15.66 -3.69 2.95
C LEU A 168 -16.73 -3.84 1.85
N LYS A 169 -17.20 -2.74 1.25
CA LYS A 169 -18.12 -2.78 0.08
C LYS A 169 -17.39 -2.88 -1.25
N TYR A 170 -16.08 -2.65 -1.28
CA TYR A 170 -15.28 -2.69 -2.50
C TYR A 170 -14.71 -4.09 -2.72
N GLN A 171 -14.71 -4.52 -3.98
CA GLN A 171 -14.29 -5.86 -4.40
C GLN A 171 -12.81 -5.88 -4.81
N ALA A 172 -12.28 -4.74 -5.27
CA ALA A 172 -10.90 -4.62 -5.70
C ALA A 172 -10.36 -3.21 -5.50
N PHE A 173 -9.03 -3.13 -5.40
CA PHE A 173 -8.30 -1.89 -5.17
C PHE A 173 -7.20 -1.70 -6.21
N THR A 174 -7.04 -0.45 -6.66
CA THR A 174 -6.02 -0.06 -7.66
C THR A 174 -5.21 1.14 -7.19
N ASP A 175 -4.01 1.28 -7.76
CA ASP A 175 -3.19 2.49 -7.64
C ASP A 175 -2.56 2.76 -9.01
N ILE A 176 -3.06 3.78 -9.71
CA ILE A 176 -2.62 4.12 -11.07
C ILE A 176 -1.18 4.63 -11.12
N GLU A 177 -0.71 5.25 -10.03
CA GLU A 177 0.64 5.82 -9.95
C GLU A 177 1.68 4.76 -9.58
N PHE A 178 1.26 3.62 -9.01
CA PHE A 178 2.14 2.51 -8.70
C PHE A 178 2.67 1.82 -9.96
N ASN A 179 3.98 1.60 -10.00
CA ASN A 179 4.64 0.78 -11.02
C ASN A 179 5.39 -0.39 -10.34
N PRO A 180 4.91 -1.63 -10.48
CA PRO A 180 5.54 -2.80 -9.85
C PRO A 180 6.96 -3.10 -10.36
N GLU A 181 7.38 -2.55 -11.50
CA GLU A 181 8.77 -2.69 -11.97
C GLU A 181 9.75 -1.78 -11.20
N LYS A 182 9.24 -0.69 -10.61
CA LYS A 182 10.05 0.37 -10.00
C LYS A 182 9.84 0.49 -8.49
N SER A 183 8.81 -0.13 -7.96
CA SER A 183 8.39 0.06 -6.57
C SER A 183 7.84 -1.24 -6.00
N ILE A 184 8.11 -1.45 -4.72
CA ILE A 184 7.75 -2.66 -3.99
C ILE A 184 6.45 -2.44 -3.21
N ASN A 185 6.33 -1.31 -2.52
CA ASN A 185 5.21 -1.00 -1.64
C ASN A 185 4.07 -0.33 -2.41
N CYS A 186 2.84 -0.81 -2.20
CA CYS A 186 1.64 -0.30 -2.84
C CYS A 186 0.51 -0.10 -1.83
N GLN A 187 -0.03 1.12 -1.77
CA GLN A 187 -1.14 1.46 -0.87
C GLN A 187 -2.42 0.65 -1.15
N ALA A 188 -2.73 0.36 -2.42
CA ALA A 188 -3.89 -0.46 -2.77
C ALA A 188 -3.75 -1.91 -2.27
N GLN A 189 -2.52 -2.45 -2.25
CA GLN A 189 -2.24 -3.77 -1.66
C GLN A 189 -2.51 -3.77 -0.15
N SER A 190 -2.02 -2.76 0.57
CA SER A 190 -2.21 -2.66 2.01
C SER A 190 -3.69 -2.45 2.39
N VAL A 191 -4.48 -1.74 1.57
CA VAL A 191 -5.94 -1.63 1.74
C VAL A 191 -6.62 -2.98 1.51
N ALA A 192 -6.25 -3.72 0.47
CA ALA A 192 -6.81 -5.06 0.23
C ALA A 192 -6.48 -6.02 1.38
N LEU A 193 -5.26 -5.96 1.90
CA LEU A 193 -4.82 -6.71 3.07
C LEU A 193 -5.68 -6.36 4.30
N PHE A 194 -5.87 -5.07 4.58
CA PHE A 194 -6.73 -4.61 5.67
C PHE A 194 -8.15 -5.19 5.55
N CYS A 195 -8.75 -5.15 4.35
CA CYS A 195 -10.09 -5.69 4.13
C CYS A 195 -10.14 -7.20 4.40
N SER A 196 -9.17 -7.98 3.91
CA SER A 196 -9.11 -9.42 4.17
C SER A 196 -8.95 -9.75 5.66
N LEU A 197 -8.12 -8.99 6.39
CA LEU A 197 -7.96 -9.16 7.85
C LEU A 197 -9.27 -8.85 8.61
N CYS A 198 -10.05 -7.87 8.14
CA CYS A 198 -11.35 -7.55 8.71
C CYS A 198 -12.37 -8.65 8.45
N GLU A 199 -12.51 -9.09 7.19
CA GLU A 199 -13.46 -10.14 6.80
C GLU A 199 -13.18 -11.46 7.50
N LYS A 200 -11.91 -11.78 7.75
CA LYS A 200 -11.46 -12.96 8.50
C LYS A 200 -11.55 -12.80 10.03
N GLY A 201 -11.86 -11.60 10.54
CA GLY A 201 -11.95 -11.33 11.97
C GLY A 201 -10.60 -11.36 12.73
N ILE A 202 -9.47 -11.31 12.02
CA ILE A 202 -8.12 -11.44 12.61
C ILE A 202 -7.35 -10.12 12.70
N LEU A 203 -7.93 -8.99 12.26
CA LEU A 203 -7.29 -7.67 12.28
C LEU A 203 -6.69 -7.32 13.66
N GLU A 204 -7.46 -7.51 14.74
CA GLU A 204 -7.03 -7.16 16.09
C GLU A 204 -5.82 -7.99 16.52
N GLN A 205 -5.87 -9.32 16.31
CA GLN A 205 -4.78 -10.23 16.65
C GLN A 205 -3.54 -9.94 15.81
N ALA A 206 -3.69 -9.76 14.50
CA ALA A 206 -2.60 -9.52 13.57
C ALA A 206 -1.83 -8.22 13.87
N THR A 207 -2.50 -7.21 14.44
CA THR A 207 -1.90 -5.89 14.73
C THR A 207 -1.52 -5.72 16.19
N LEU A 208 -1.61 -6.77 17.01
CA LEU A 208 -1.30 -6.72 18.43
C LEU A 208 0.20 -6.50 18.70
N SER A 209 1.06 -7.09 17.88
CA SER A 209 2.52 -6.96 17.97
C SER A 209 3.18 -7.04 16.59
N GLN A 210 4.49 -6.78 16.55
CA GLN A 210 5.29 -6.96 15.34
C GLN A 210 5.30 -8.41 14.87
N GLU A 211 5.50 -9.33 15.81
CA GLU A 211 5.63 -10.76 15.60
C GLU A 211 4.33 -11.31 14.99
N ASN A 212 3.18 -10.91 15.54
CA ASN A 212 1.87 -11.30 15.01
C ASN A 212 1.67 -10.82 13.57
N PHE A 213 2.12 -9.60 13.26
CA PHE A 213 1.98 -9.09 11.89
C PHE A 213 2.92 -9.80 10.92
N LEU A 214 4.13 -10.14 11.36
CA LEU A 214 5.10 -10.90 10.56
C LEU A 214 4.64 -12.34 10.33
N ALA A 215 3.93 -12.95 11.29
CA ALA A 215 3.34 -14.27 11.14
C ALA A 215 2.39 -14.35 9.93
N LEU A 216 1.71 -13.26 9.57
CA LEU A 216 0.88 -13.21 8.36
C LEU A 216 1.64 -13.58 7.08
N TYR A 217 2.93 -13.24 6.99
CA TYR A 217 3.78 -13.51 5.82
C TYR A 217 4.35 -14.94 5.82
N GLN A 218 4.15 -15.69 6.90
CA GLN A 218 4.49 -17.11 7.03
C GLN A 218 3.25 -17.98 6.85
N ASP A 219 2.15 -17.59 7.50
CA ASP A 219 0.91 -18.35 7.57
C ASP A 219 0.06 -18.22 6.31
N TYR A 220 0.20 -17.11 5.57
CA TYR A 220 -0.59 -16.84 4.37
C TYR A 220 0.29 -16.57 3.16
N GLN A 221 -0.20 -16.97 1.99
CA GLN A 221 0.33 -16.48 0.74
C GLN A 221 -0.03 -14.99 0.59
N ILE A 222 0.97 -14.12 0.76
CA ILE A 222 0.88 -12.70 0.41
C ILE A 222 1.58 -12.49 -0.93
N ASP A 223 0.78 -12.57 -2.00
CA ASP A 223 1.25 -12.22 -3.33
C ASP A 223 1.55 -10.73 -3.36
N ASN A 224 2.74 -10.36 -3.82
CA ASN A 224 3.03 -8.97 -4.16
C ASN A 224 3.32 -8.86 -5.66
N SER A 225 2.92 -7.73 -6.22
CA SER A 225 3.02 -7.47 -7.66
C SER A 225 4.47 -7.46 -8.17
N TYR A 226 5.43 -7.12 -7.31
CA TYR A 226 6.86 -7.16 -7.61
C TYR A 226 7.37 -8.60 -7.88
N LYS A 227 7.02 -9.57 -7.02
CA LYS A 227 7.38 -10.98 -7.20
C LYS A 227 6.68 -11.59 -8.41
N LYS A 228 5.39 -11.31 -8.58
CA LYS A 228 4.59 -11.84 -9.71
C LYS A 228 5.15 -11.44 -11.08
N LEU A 229 5.75 -10.24 -11.20
CA LEU A 229 6.47 -9.85 -12.41
C LEU A 229 7.77 -10.63 -12.60
N LYS A 230 8.56 -10.85 -11.55
CA LYS A 230 9.81 -11.62 -11.65
C LYS A 230 9.56 -13.07 -12.03
N ASP A 231 8.56 -13.71 -11.43
CA ASP A 231 8.22 -15.11 -11.73
C ASP A 231 7.72 -15.24 -13.19
N ASN A 232 6.88 -14.31 -13.66
CA ASN A 232 6.45 -14.27 -15.06
C ASN A 232 7.60 -13.98 -16.04
N SER A 233 8.61 -13.22 -15.63
CA SER A 233 9.79 -12.95 -16.48
C SER A 233 10.75 -14.14 -16.58
N GLN A 234 10.80 -15.01 -15.56
CA GLN A 234 11.59 -16.24 -15.59
C GLN A 234 10.88 -17.36 -16.37
N GLY A 235 9.55 -17.38 -16.42
CA GLY A 235 8.76 -18.32 -17.22
C GLY A 235 8.67 -18.01 -18.73
N ALA A 236 9.21 -16.87 -19.19
CA ALA A 236 9.21 -16.48 -20.60
C ALA A 236 10.52 -16.85 -21.36
N LEU A 237 11.41 -17.61 -20.70
CA LEU A 237 12.63 -18.19 -21.27
C LEU A 237 12.50 -19.72 -21.33
N LEU A 238 11.48 -20.23 -22.04
CA LEU A 238 11.41 -21.59 -22.56
C LEU A 238 10.73 -21.56 -23.94
#